data_AF-A0A7S2ASW1-F1
#
_entry.id   AF-A0A7S2ASW1-F1
#
_cell.length_a   1.000
_cell.length_b   1.000
_cell.length_c   1.000
_cell.angle_alpha   90.00
_cell.angle_beta   90.00
_cell.angle_gamma   90.00
#
_symmetry.space_group_name_H-M   'P 1'
#
loop_
_entity.id
_entity.type
_entity.pdbx_description
1 polymer ?
#
loop_
_entity_poly.entity_id
_entity_poly.type
_entity_poly.pdbx_seq_one_letter_code
_entity_poly.pdbx_strand_id
1 'polypeptide(L)'
;QLLTMRPSRDDGGGGNPPSPGSGYDIFIRNLLEDTRAGTLAQFFKDHVGDAGRIIRPPRLALARGFAWITFDTLAAVREALKLSGSYYSGRLIYVHAANNVSGADETFADLHLPALCEETVTALVVPDPNGVYVDGTFGRGGHTRAILKALSPKGRLHAFDMDPEAIKVGKKLMEEDARFTVHHAPFSSMIKVLKSVGVEAGSVAGVLLDVGISSPQFNDTTRGFRPEADGPLDLRFDTSKGMPASEFLSVVPHAELVRIIDEYGEESGGGAASRRIADAICLARTRGDLPTRTKEFAELVARAKGKESSGQQMHPAKMTFQALRIYLNDEFGEMRRGMKAAFELVGEGGRIALITWKFSERKIVDEIFNMFEAVRSDEPLLEWYRRQPNAEKSLPKGPSLENDEVIHPSERELKMNSRSRQGLLHVLRKVNHPRLADLETRAYAMPEWADVVAPRPQTSAVPVVAAATENGGEKKRKRHEEQKDEKKKKEKKEKKEKKEK
;
A
#
# COMPACT_ATOMS: atom_id res chain seq x y z
N GLN A 1 -36.90 26.75 40.61
CA GLN A 1 -36.37 28.14 40.50
C GLN A 1 -35.30 28.08 39.42
N LEU A 2 -35.44 28.72 38.25
CA LEU A 2 -35.35 30.18 37.99
C LEU A 2 -33.91 30.69 38.24
N LEU A 3 -33.14 31.33 37.33
CA LEU A 3 -33.28 31.84 35.93
C LEU A 3 -31.88 31.79 35.25
N THR A 4 -31.59 31.95 33.93
CA THR A 4 -32.28 31.91 32.60
C THR A 4 -31.19 31.83 31.48
N MET A 5 -31.56 31.52 30.23
CA MET A 5 -30.67 31.69 29.04
C MET A 5 -30.41 33.16 28.68
N ARG A 6 -29.19 33.51 28.22
CA ARG A 6 -28.87 34.30 26.98
C ARG A 6 -27.33 34.49 26.80
N PRO A 7 -26.80 34.99 25.65
CA PRO A 7 -25.77 34.20 24.94
C PRO A 7 -24.45 34.92 24.63
N SER A 8 -23.57 34.18 23.94
CA SER A 8 -22.44 34.63 23.11
C SER A 8 -21.36 35.52 23.75
N ARG A 9 -20.17 34.92 23.95
CA ARG A 9 -18.89 35.58 23.67
C ARG A 9 -18.02 34.63 22.89
N ASP A 10 -17.33 35.16 21.87
CA ASP A 10 -16.17 34.51 21.28
C ASP A 10 -15.06 34.37 22.33
N ASP A 11 -14.33 33.25 22.29
CA ASP A 11 -12.86 33.23 22.27
C ASP A 11 -12.35 31.79 22.06
N GLY A 12 -11.29 31.63 21.25
CA GLY A 12 -10.46 30.41 21.25
C GLY A 12 -10.71 29.33 20.17
N GLY A 13 -10.01 29.47 19.03
CA GLY A 13 -9.26 28.31 18.49
C GLY A 13 -9.99 27.20 17.69
N GLY A 14 -11.09 27.49 16.97
CA GLY A 14 -11.73 26.53 16.06
C GLY A 14 -12.09 27.12 14.70
N GLY A 15 -11.48 26.62 13.62
CA GLY A 15 -11.63 27.16 12.27
C GLY A 15 -12.90 26.72 11.53
N ASN A 16 -14.08 27.15 12.00
CA ASN A 16 -15.33 26.98 11.24
C ASN A 16 -15.36 27.88 9.99
N PRO A 17 -15.98 27.43 8.87
CA PRO A 17 -16.09 28.22 7.65
C PRO A 17 -17.12 29.37 7.80
N PRO A 18 -16.87 30.56 7.21
CA PRO A 18 -17.83 31.65 7.18
C PRO A 18 -18.92 31.44 6.11
N SER A 19 -20.08 32.08 6.33
CA SER A 19 -21.29 32.03 5.50
C SER A 19 -21.11 32.68 4.10
N PRO A 20 -22.02 32.44 3.13
CA PRO A 20 -21.67 32.48 1.70
C PRO A 20 -21.61 33.89 1.10
N GLY A 21 -20.57 34.09 0.27
CA GLY A 21 -20.61 34.97 -0.90
C GLY A 21 -20.56 34.12 -2.17
N SER A 22 -21.16 34.58 -3.26
CA SER A 22 -21.32 33.81 -4.50
C SER A 22 -20.03 33.66 -5.30
N GLY A 23 -19.22 32.66 -4.96
CA GLY A 23 -18.00 32.29 -5.68
C GLY A 23 -17.65 30.81 -5.47
N TYR A 24 -16.81 30.30 -6.35
CA TYR A 24 -16.41 28.90 -6.41
C TYR A 24 -14.94 28.77 -6.03
N ASP A 25 -14.67 28.18 -4.86
CA ASP A 25 -13.32 28.08 -4.31
C ASP A 25 -12.54 26.88 -4.87
N ILE A 26 -11.25 27.10 -5.15
CA ILE A 26 -10.23 26.06 -5.33
C ILE A 26 -9.22 26.06 -4.18
N PHE A 27 -8.62 24.90 -3.94
CA PHE A 27 -7.49 24.71 -3.03
C PHE A 27 -6.23 24.33 -3.82
N ILE A 28 -5.14 25.04 -3.56
CA ILE A 28 -3.84 24.85 -4.24
C ILE A 28 -2.83 24.32 -3.23
N ARG A 29 -2.16 23.21 -3.53
CA ARG A 29 -1.11 22.57 -2.71
C ARG A 29 0.26 22.67 -3.39
N ASN A 30 1.30 22.40 -2.58
CA ASN A 30 2.70 22.22 -2.95
C ASN A 30 3.45 23.48 -3.44
N LEU A 31 3.00 24.66 -2.99
CA LEU A 31 3.66 25.94 -3.23
C LEU A 31 5.01 26.04 -2.49
N LEU A 32 5.82 27.05 -2.82
CA LEU A 32 6.93 27.49 -1.96
C LEU A 32 6.39 28.26 -0.75
N GLU A 33 7.07 28.21 0.39
CA GLU A 33 6.62 28.87 1.64
C GLU A 33 6.64 30.41 1.58
N ASP A 34 7.47 30.97 0.69
CA ASP A 34 7.56 32.40 0.39
C ASP A 34 6.65 32.84 -0.78
N THR A 35 5.80 31.95 -1.30
CA THR A 35 4.93 32.24 -2.44
C THR A 35 4.03 33.45 -2.14
N ARG A 36 4.26 34.52 -2.89
CA ARG A 36 3.51 35.77 -2.78
C ARG A 36 2.17 35.64 -3.47
N ALA A 37 1.10 36.14 -2.83
CA ALA A 37 -0.25 36.03 -3.37
C ALA A 37 -0.42 36.73 -4.74
N GLY A 38 0.28 37.85 -4.97
CA GLY A 38 0.21 38.57 -6.24
C GLY A 38 0.78 37.78 -7.44
N THR A 39 1.90 37.08 -7.26
CA THR A 39 2.50 36.27 -8.35
C THR A 39 1.69 35.00 -8.61
N LEU A 40 1.08 34.41 -7.57
CA LEU A 40 0.16 33.28 -7.72
C LEU A 40 -1.14 33.70 -8.42
N ALA A 41 -1.72 34.84 -8.02
CA ALA A 41 -2.91 35.41 -8.67
C ALA A 41 -2.67 35.72 -10.15
N GLN A 42 -1.50 36.28 -10.49
CA GLN A 42 -1.13 36.53 -11.89
C GLN A 42 -1.01 35.23 -12.68
N PHE A 43 -0.33 34.21 -12.15
CA PHE A 43 -0.22 32.90 -12.82
C PHE A 43 -1.60 32.30 -13.15
N PHE A 44 -2.57 32.34 -12.22
CA PHE A 44 -3.92 31.85 -12.52
C PHE A 44 -4.65 32.74 -13.53
N LYS A 45 -4.50 34.08 -13.47
CA LYS A 45 -5.06 34.98 -14.49
C LYS A 45 -4.50 34.71 -15.89
N ASP A 46 -3.20 34.47 -16.02
CA ASP A 46 -2.54 34.21 -17.30
C ASP A 46 -3.01 32.89 -17.97
N HIS A 47 -3.45 31.92 -17.17
CA HIS A 47 -3.88 30.59 -17.65
C HIS A 47 -5.40 30.39 -17.71
N VAL A 48 -6.19 31.14 -16.93
CA VAL A 48 -7.65 30.96 -16.77
C VAL A 48 -8.46 32.13 -17.36
N GLY A 49 -7.79 33.25 -17.69
CA GLY A 49 -8.43 34.46 -18.18
C GLY A 49 -8.76 35.44 -17.06
N ASP A 50 -9.63 36.42 -17.34
CA ASP A 50 -9.93 37.50 -16.39
C ASP A 50 -10.79 36.99 -15.22
N ALA A 51 -10.09 36.50 -14.20
CA ALA A 51 -10.69 35.83 -13.06
C ALA A 51 -11.58 36.78 -12.26
N GLY A 52 -12.77 36.26 -11.94
CA GLY A 52 -13.63 36.78 -10.89
C GLY A 52 -12.92 36.92 -9.54
N ARG A 53 -13.57 37.60 -8.61
CA ARG A 53 -12.94 38.34 -7.51
C ARG A 53 -12.00 37.50 -6.61
N ILE A 54 -10.70 37.49 -6.93
CA ILE A 54 -9.65 36.79 -6.17
C ILE A 54 -9.60 37.31 -4.73
N ILE A 55 -10.11 36.51 -3.79
CA ILE A 55 -10.20 36.89 -2.37
C ILE A 55 -9.34 35.95 -1.51
N ARG A 56 -8.60 36.58 -0.58
CA ARG A 56 -7.82 35.98 0.51
C ARG A 56 -6.58 35.14 0.13
N PRO A 57 -5.38 35.75 0.24
CA PRO A 57 -4.25 35.04 0.84
C PRO A 57 -4.62 34.49 2.23
N PRO A 58 -3.82 33.58 2.82
CA PRO A 58 -3.86 33.32 4.25
C PRO A 58 -3.77 34.62 5.08
N ARG A 59 -4.11 34.57 6.37
CA ARG A 59 -4.11 35.74 7.28
C ARG A 59 -2.71 36.32 7.59
N LEU A 60 -1.69 35.83 6.87
CA LEU A 60 -0.28 36.22 6.84
C LEU A 60 0.13 36.20 5.36
N ALA A 61 0.97 37.13 4.90
CA ALA A 61 1.30 37.31 3.48
C ALA A 61 2.28 36.25 2.89
N LEU A 62 2.20 35.03 3.38
CA LEU A 62 3.04 33.87 3.04
C LEU A 62 2.15 32.63 2.92
N ALA A 63 2.17 31.97 1.77
CA ALA A 63 1.47 30.70 1.57
C ALA A 63 2.28 29.56 2.23
N ARG A 64 1.79 28.97 3.33
CA ARG A 64 2.46 27.84 4.03
C ARG A 64 2.36 26.52 3.23
N GLY A 65 2.93 26.50 2.03
CA GLY A 65 2.84 25.40 1.07
C GLY A 65 1.47 25.25 0.37
N PHE A 66 0.47 26.08 0.72
CA PHE A 66 -0.87 26.02 0.13
C PHE A 66 -1.55 27.40 0.06
N ALA A 67 -2.55 27.53 -0.81
CA ALA A 67 -3.40 28.70 -0.95
C ALA A 67 -4.86 28.30 -1.29
N TRP A 68 -5.77 29.26 -1.20
CA TRP A 68 -7.13 29.16 -1.74
C TRP A 68 -7.31 30.28 -2.78
N ILE A 69 -8.14 30.05 -3.81
CA ILE A 69 -8.56 31.09 -4.76
C ILE A 69 -10.06 30.91 -5.03
N THR A 70 -10.82 31.99 -4.88
CA THR A 70 -12.23 32.06 -5.30
C THR A 70 -12.33 32.52 -6.76
N PHE A 71 -13.17 31.87 -7.55
CA PHE A 71 -13.56 32.31 -8.91
C PHE A 71 -15.06 32.57 -9.01
N ASP A 72 -15.48 33.57 -9.77
CA ASP A 72 -16.92 33.89 -9.92
C ASP A 72 -17.68 32.90 -10.83
N THR A 73 -17.01 31.94 -11.50
CA THR A 73 -17.66 30.94 -12.36
C THR A 73 -17.10 29.52 -12.25
N LEU A 74 -17.96 28.51 -12.42
CA LEU A 74 -17.56 27.10 -12.57
C LEU A 74 -16.70 26.84 -13.81
N ALA A 75 -16.82 27.66 -14.86
CA ALA A 75 -15.97 27.56 -16.05
C ALA A 75 -14.51 27.88 -15.70
N ALA A 76 -14.27 28.99 -14.99
CA ALA A 76 -12.94 29.35 -14.51
C ALA A 76 -12.37 28.29 -13.55
N VAL A 77 -13.19 27.71 -12.66
CA VAL A 77 -12.75 26.57 -11.83
C VAL A 77 -12.35 25.35 -12.67
N ARG A 78 -13.13 24.98 -13.70
CA ARG A 78 -12.82 23.85 -14.58
C ARG A 78 -11.50 24.05 -15.33
N GLU A 79 -11.18 25.27 -15.77
CA GLU A 79 -9.88 25.57 -16.37
C GLU A 79 -8.74 25.60 -15.32
N ALA A 80 -8.96 26.20 -14.14
CA ALA A 80 -7.99 26.23 -13.06
C ALA A 80 -7.61 24.83 -12.56
N LEU A 81 -8.56 23.88 -12.54
CA LEU A 81 -8.32 22.48 -12.19
C LEU A 81 -7.38 21.75 -13.19
N LYS A 82 -7.34 22.16 -14.46
CA LYS A 82 -6.39 21.60 -15.45
C LYS A 82 -4.94 21.98 -15.15
N LEU A 83 -4.71 23.00 -14.33
CA LEU A 83 -3.38 23.40 -13.86
C LEU A 83 -2.88 22.54 -12.70
N SER A 84 -3.67 21.57 -12.24
CA SER A 84 -3.22 20.53 -11.31
C SER A 84 -2.19 19.63 -12.00
N GLY A 85 -0.95 19.68 -11.51
CA GLY A 85 0.21 19.06 -12.14
C GLY A 85 1.02 19.99 -13.05
N SER A 86 0.69 21.28 -13.16
CA SER A 86 1.55 22.29 -13.79
C SER A 86 2.71 22.68 -12.88
N TYR A 87 3.78 23.26 -13.45
CA TYR A 87 4.88 23.84 -12.68
C TYR A 87 4.61 25.31 -12.35
N TYR A 88 4.83 25.69 -11.09
CA TYR A 88 4.85 27.08 -10.62
C TYR A 88 6.08 27.26 -9.71
N SER A 89 6.89 28.28 -9.97
CA SER A 89 8.16 28.55 -9.26
C SER A 89 9.06 27.31 -9.05
N GLY A 90 9.16 26.46 -10.07
CA GLY A 90 9.99 25.24 -10.05
C GLY A 90 9.40 24.04 -9.28
N ARG A 91 8.21 24.16 -8.68
CA ARG A 91 7.48 23.04 -8.05
C ARG A 91 6.26 22.63 -8.86
N LEU A 92 5.91 21.35 -8.82
CA LEU A 92 4.62 20.88 -9.30
C LEU A 92 3.54 21.34 -8.32
N ILE A 93 2.56 22.13 -8.78
CA ILE A 93 1.40 22.53 -7.97
C ILE A 93 0.23 21.60 -8.22
N TYR A 94 -0.64 21.45 -7.23
CA TYR A 94 -1.86 20.65 -7.34
C TYR A 94 -3.08 21.49 -7.01
N VAL A 95 -4.08 21.44 -7.87
CA VAL A 95 -5.31 22.24 -7.78
C VAL A 95 -6.49 21.29 -7.59
N HIS A 96 -7.34 21.60 -6.62
CA HIS A 96 -8.53 20.83 -6.26
C HIS A 96 -9.73 21.77 -6.06
N ALA A 97 -10.95 21.27 -6.18
CA ALA A 97 -12.13 22.03 -5.79
C ALA A 97 -12.25 22.09 -4.25
N ALA A 98 -12.86 23.15 -3.71
CA ALA A 98 -13.18 23.24 -2.30
C ALA A 98 -14.44 22.43 -1.93
N ASN A 99 -14.45 21.89 -0.70
CA ASN A 99 -15.54 21.05 -0.18
C ASN A 99 -16.94 21.71 -0.15
N ASN A 100 -17.03 23.04 -0.34
CA ASN A 100 -18.29 23.80 -0.25
C ASN A 100 -18.94 24.09 -1.61
N VAL A 101 -18.40 23.58 -2.73
CA VAL A 101 -19.02 23.81 -4.06
C VAL A 101 -20.23 22.88 -4.27
N SER A 102 -21.39 23.28 -3.75
CA SER A 102 -22.67 22.65 -4.05
C SER A 102 -23.01 22.80 -5.53
N GLY A 103 -22.94 21.70 -6.29
CA GLY A 103 -23.22 21.69 -7.74
C GLY A 103 -21.98 21.60 -8.64
N ALA A 104 -20.78 21.35 -8.10
CA ALA A 104 -19.72 20.72 -8.89
C ALA A 104 -19.95 19.21 -8.90
N ASP A 105 -19.87 18.59 -10.08
CA ASP A 105 -19.97 17.14 -10.25
C ASP A 105 -18.92 16.41 -9.40
N GLU A 106 -19.25 15.21 -8.91
CA GLU A 106 -18.41 14.40 -7.99
C GLU A 106 -17.01 14.07 -8.56
N THR A 107 -16.86 14.21 -9.89
CA THR A 107 -15.69 13.91 -10.73
C THR A 107 -14.37 14.59 -10.35
N PHE A 108 -14.37 15.61 -9.49
CA PHE A 108 -13.16 16.39 -9.16
C PHE A 108 -12.65 16.25 -7.71
N ALA A 109 -13.27 15.39 -6.90
CA ALA A 109 -12.63 14.87 -5.69
C ALA A 109 -11.47 13.89 -6.01
N ASP A 110 -11.35 13.47 -7.27
CA ASP A 110 -10.45 12.39 -7.73
C ASP A 110 -9.10 12.83 -8.31
N LEU A 111 -8.74 14.12 -8.20
CA LEU A 111 -7.36 14.59 -8.37
C LEU A 111 -6.51 14.19 -7.15
N HIS A 112 -6.36 12.88 -6.94
CA HIS A 112 -5.51 12.28 -5.89
C HIS A 112 -4.04 12.46 -6.25
N LEU A 113 -3.24 12.75 -5.23
CA LEU A 113 -1.79 12.62 -5.35
C LEU A 113 -1.45 11.12 -5.45
N PRO A 114 -0.71 10.66 -6.48
CA PRO A 114 -0.03 9.37 -6.41
C PRO A 114 0.85 9.33 -5.16
N ALA A 115 0.81 8.22 -4.41
CA ALA A 115 1.58 8.10 -3.18
C ALA A 115 3.07 7.92 -3.48
N LEU A 116 3.94 8.43 -2.60
CA LEU A 116 5.41 8.31 -2.69
C LEU A 116 5.94 8.75 -4.07
N CYS A 117 5.32 9.75 -4.70
CA CYS A 117 5.55 10.04 -6.12
C CYS A 117 6.82 10.87 -6.38
N GLU A 118 7.16 11.83 -5.52
CA GLU A 118 8.43 12.57 -5.65
C GLU A 118 9.61 11.62 -5.37
N GLU A 119 9.41 10.72 -4.40
CA GLU A 119 10.32 9.66 -3.98
C GLU A 119 10.52 8.59 -5.09
N THR A 120 9.43 8.08 -5.67
CA THR A 120 9.45 7.09 -6.77
C THR A 120 10.20 7.61 -7.99
N VAL A 121 9.90 8.83 -8.44
CA VAL A 121 10.57 9.43 -9.60
C VAL A 121 12.05 9.67 -9.33
N THR A 122 12.40 10.08 -8.11
CA THR A 122 13.80 10.29 -7.69
C THR A 122 14.59 8.98 -7.67
N ALA A 123 14.02 7.90 -7.12
CA ALA A 123 14.70 6.61 -7.07
C ALA A 123 14.78 5.91 -8.44
N LEU A 124 13.72 5.99 -9.24
CA LEU A 124 13.56 5.19 -10.46
C LEU A 124 14.11 5.89 -11.72
N VAL A 125 13.78 7.18 -11.92
CA VAL A 125 13.91 7.86 -13.24
C VAL A 125 15.12 8.79 -13.31
N VAL A 126 15.38 9.56 -12.24
CA VAL A 126 16.51 10.49 -12.17
C VAL A 126 17.88 9.85 -12.49
N PRO A 127 18.15 8.57 -12.18
CA PRO A 127 19.41 7.91 -12.55
C PRO A 127 19.65 7.73 -14.07
N ASP A 128 18.61 7.56 -14.90
CA ASP A 128 18.73 7.64 -16.38
C ASP A 128 17.44 8.14 -17.06
N PRO A 129 17.30 9.47 -17.24
CA PRO A 129 16.18 10.05 -17.98
C PRO A 129 16.03 9.60 -19.45
N ASN A 130 16.98 8.87 -20.02
CA ASN A 130 16.92 8.38 -21.41
C ASN A 130 16.41 6.93 -21.52
N GLY A 131 16.26 6.24 -20.38
CA GLY A 131 15.93 4.82 -20.34
C GLY A 131 14.52 4.48 -20.84
N VAL A 132 14.30 3.17 -21.04
CA VAL A 132 12.97 2.59 -21.20
C VAL A 132 12.43 2.22 -19.82
N TYR A 133 11.22 2.67 -19.51
CA TYR A 133 10.56 2.45 -18.23
C TYR A 133 9.22 1.74 -18.37
N VAL A 134 8.81 1.08 -17.29
CA VAL A 134 7.51 0.41 -17.19
C VAL A 134 6.75 0.93 -15.98
N ASP A 135 5.47 1.23 -16.16
CA ASP A 135 4.49 1.49 -15.09
C ASP A 135 3.46 0.36 -15.12
N GLY A 136 3.63 -0.66 -14.27
CA GLY A 136 2.79 -1.86 -14.33
C GLY A 136 1.35 -1.64 -13.83
N THR A 137 1.02 -0.46 -13.33
CA THR A 137 -0.17 -0.19 -12.51
C THR A 137 -0.73 1.20 -12.82
N PHE A 138 -0.99 1.47 -14.10
CA PHE A 138 -1.32 2.81 -14.62
C PHE A 138 -2.41 3.55 -13.82
N GLY A 139 -3.50 2.85 -13.47
CA GLY A 139 -4.63 3.39 -12.72
C GLY A 139 -5.34 4.50 -13.48
N ARG A 140 -4.92 5.75 -13.29
CA ARG A 140 -5.38 6.92 -14.07
C ARG A 140 -4.23 7.83 -14.54
N GLY A 141 -2.99 7.31 -14.55
CA GLY A 141 -1.80 8.00 -15.03
C GLY A 141 -1.15 8.95 -14.01
N GLY A 142 -1.16 8.59 -12.72
CA GLY A 142 -0.60 9.41 -11.64
C GLY A 142 0.92 9.47 -11.72
N HIS A 143 1.59 8.41 -11.27
CA HIS A 143 3.04 8.26 -11.39
C HIS A 143 3.49 8.35 -12.85
N THR A 144 2.74 7.79 -13.79
CA THR A 144 3.01 7.84 -15.24
C THR A 144 3.31 9.26 -15.75
N ARG A 145 2.48 10.25 -15.39
CA ARG A 145 2.69 11.65 -15.79
C ARG A 145 3.86 12.32 -15.06
N ALA A 146 4.23 11.85 -13.87
CA ALA A 146 5.41 12.33 -13.15
C ALA A 146 6.71 11.74 -13.77
N ILE A 147 6.69 10.45 -14.13
CA ILE A 147 7.77 9.78 -14.87
C ILE A 147 8.00 10.48 -16.21
N LEU A 148 6.95 10.70 -17.02
CA LEU A 148 7.07 11.41 -18.31
C LEU A 148 7.67 12.83 -18.17
N LYS A 149 7.42 13.54 -17.06
CA LYS A 149 8.03 14.86 -16.79
C LYS A 149 9.51 14.79 -16.41
N ALA A 150 9.96 13.68 -15.83
CA ALA A 150 11.36 13.43 -15.52
C ALA A 150 12.16 12.81 -16.69
N LEU A 151 11.49 12.11 -17.62
CA LEU A 151 12.12 11.56 -18.81
C LEU A 151 12.58 12.65 -19.80
N SER A 152 13.69 12.39 -20.47
CA SER A 152 14.18 13.16 -21.62
C SER A 152 13.33 12.88 -22.88
N PRO A 153 13.56 13.61 -24.00
CA PRO A 153 12.95 13.28 -25.30
C PRO A 153 13.31 11.87 -25.82
N LYS A 154 14.41 11.28 -25.34
CA LYS A 154 14.86 9.92 -25.71
C LYS A 154 14.19 8.83 -24.86
N GLY A 155 13.85 9.14 -23.61
CA GLY A 155 13.19 8.20 -22.70
C GLY A 155 11.87 7.67 -23.25
N ARG A 156 11.47 6.47 -22.81
CA ARG A 156 10.22 5.81 -23.20
C ARG A 156 9.52 5.25 -21.97
N LEU A 157 8.20 5.24 -21.98
CA LEU A 157 7.38 4.69 -20.90
C LEU A 157 6.25 3.82 -21.45
N HIS A 158 6.25 2.55 -21.05
CA HIS A 158 5.14 1.64 -21.31
C HIS A 158 4.34 1.44 -20.02
N ALA A 159 3.03 1.64 -20.05
CA ALA A 159 2.18 1.34 -18.90
C ALA A 159 1.22 0.17 -19.15
N PHE A 160 0.86 -0.51 -18.08
CA PHE A 160 -0.04 -1.66 -18.08
C PHE A 160 -1.23 -1.37 -17.16
N ASP A 161 -2.41 -1.84 -17.58
CA ASP A 161 -3.58 -1.98 -16.72
C ASP A 161 -4.49 -3.08 -17.24
N MET A 162 -5.39 -3.56 -16.39
CA MET A 162 -6.46 -4.48 -16.76
C MET A 162 -7.84 -3.79 -16.81
N ASP A 163 -7.99 -2.61 -16.23
CA ASP A 163 -9.24 -1.84 -16.18
C ASP A 163 -9.49 -1.09 -17.51
N PRO A 164 -10.57 -1.38 -18.26
CA PRO A 164 -10.85 -0.72 -19.54
C PRO A 164 -10.93 0.81 -19.46
N GLU A 165 -11.40 1.37 -18.33
CA GLU A 165 -11.43 2.83 -18.13
C GLU A 165 -10.04 3.42 -17.81
N ALA A 166 -9.11 2.64 -17.24
CA ALA A 166 -7.70 3.03 -17.13
C ALA A 166 -7.07 3.13 -18.52
N ILE A 167 -7.28 2.11 -19.37
CA ILE A 167 -6.77 2.07 -20.74
C ILE A 167 -7.32 3.22 -21.60
N LYS A 168 -8.60 3.59 -21.41
CA LYS A 168 -9.23 4.75 -22.06
C LYS A 168 -8.58 6.09 -21.67
N VAL A 169 -8.12 6.23 -20.43
CA VAL A 169 -7.32 7.40 -19.99
C VAL A 169 -5.89 7.33 -20.53
N GLY A 170 -5.28 6.15 -20.57
CA GLY A 170 -3.95 5.95 -21.13
C GLY A 170 -3.87 6.23 -22.63
N LYS A 171 -4.91 5.88 -23.41
CA LYS A 171 -4.96 6.17 -24.85
C LYS A 171 -4.92 7.68 -25.13
N LYS A 172 -5.62 8.50 -24.33
CA LYS A 172 -5.51 9.97 -24.41
C LYS A 172 -4.10 10.47 -24.09
N LEU A 173 -3.48 9.95 -23.03
CA LEU A 173 -2.09 10.31 -22.70
C LEU A 173 -1.09 9.89 -23.80
N MET A 174 -1.41 8.85 -24.58
CA MET A 174 -0.62 8.38 -25.72
C MET A 174 -0.83 9.25 -26.98
N GLU A 175 -1.97 9.93 -27.09
CA GLU A 175 -2.21 11.01 -28.06
C GLU A 175 -1.50 12.33 -27.63
N GLU A 176 -1.31 12.53 -26.32
CA GLU A 176 -0.63 13.70 -25.73
C GLU A 176 0.92 13.61 -25.73
N ASP A 177 1.52 12.42 -25.52
CA ASP A 177 2.98 12.24 -25.46
C ASP A 177 3.45 10.99 -26.23
N ALA A 178 4.15 11.22 -27.35
CA ALA A 178 4.66 10.17 -28.23
C ALA A 178 5.79 9.28 -27.63
N ARG A 179 6.23 9.54 -26.39
CA ARG A 179 7.14 8.67 -25.63
C ARG A 179 6.40 7.59 -24.84
N PHE A 180 5.08 7.74 -24.71
CA PHE A 180 4.21 6.88 -23.92
C PHE A 180 3.55 5.78 -24.76
N THR A 181 3.17 4.67 -24.13
CA THR A 181 2.27 3.65 -24.71
C THR A 181 1.54 2.93 -23.59
N VAL A 182 0.22 2.74 -23.70
CA VAL A 182 -0.56 1.95 -22.74
C VAL A 182 -0.97 0.59 -23.32
N HIS A 183 -0.87 -0.46 -22.52
CA HIS A 183 -1.18 -1.84 -22.87
C HIS A 183 -2.34 -2.37 -22.01
N HIS A 184 -3.40 -2.89 -22.63
CA HIS A 184 -4.50 -3.58 -21.92
C HIS A 184 -4.10 -5.01 -21.63
N ALA A 185 -3.34 -5.21 -20.55
CA ALA A 185 -2.80 -6.51 -20.18
C ALA A 185 -2.42 -6.58 -18.69
N PRO A 186 -2.51 -7.77 -18.05
CA PRO A 186 -1.92 -8.01 -16.74
C PRO A 186 -0.42 -7.73 -16.76
N PHE A 187 0.11 -7.07 -15.73
CA PHE A 187 1.52 -6.66 -15.70
C PHE A 187 2.49 -7.84 -15.67
N SER A 188 2.09 -9.01 -15.19
CA SER A 188 2.86 -10.27 -15.33
C SER A 188 3.17 -10.66 -16.77
N SER A 189 2.39 -10.17 -17.74
CA SER A 189 2.64 -10.40 -19.17
C SER A 189 3.65 -9.43 -19.79
N MET A 190 4.24 -8.51 -19.00
CA MET A 190 5.08 -7.40 -19.49
C MET A 190 6.17 -7.85 -20.47
N ILE A 191 6.90 -8.94 -20.20
CA ILE A 191 7.93 -9.48 -21.12
C ILE A 191 7.35 -9.77 -22.51
N LYS A 192 6.23 -10.49 -22.57
CA LYS A 192 5.59 -10.92 -23.83
C LYS A 192 5.10 -9.71 -24.63
N VAL A 193 4.50 -8.74 -23.95
CA VAL A 193 3.93 -7.54 -24.58
C VAL A 193 5.05 -6.62 -25.07
N LEU A 194 6.05 -6.33 -24.23
CA LEU A 194 7.18 -5.46 -24.58
C LEU A 194 8.03 -6.04 -25.73
N LYS A 195 8.24 -7.35 -25.75
CA LYS A 195 8.92 -8.02 -26.87
C LYS A 195 8.17 -7.85 -28.20
N SER A 196 6.82 -7.81 -28.18
CA SER A 196 6.03 -7.58 -29.39
C SER A 196 6.13 -6.15 -29.95
N VAL A 197 6.65 -5.20 -29.17
CA VAL A 197 6.94 -3.82 -29.59
C VAL A 197 8.45 -3.50 -29.62
N GLY A 198 9.32 -4.53 -29.64
CA GLY A 198 10.76 -4.37 -29.84
C GLY A 198 11.58 -4.00 -28.60
N VAL A 199 11.01 -4.14 -27.38
CA VAL A 199 11.74 -3.97 -26.11
C VAL A 199 12.11 -5.35 -25.56
N GLU A 200 13.40 -5.63 -25.45
CA GLU A 200 13.93 -6.94 -25.05
C GLU A 200 14.13 -7.08 -23.53
N ALA A 201 14.25 -8.33 -23.07
CA ALA A 201 14.59 -8.60 -21.67
C ALA A 201 16.03 -8.15 -21.37
N GLY A 202 16.23 -7.54 -20.20
CA GLY A 202 17.50 -6.94 -19.80
C GLY A 202 17.75 -5.52 -20.34
N SER A 203 16.81 -4.89 -21.05
CA SER A 203 16.99 -3.52 -21.60
C SER A 203 16.13 -2.44 -20.94
N VAL A 204 15.38 -2.76 -19.87
CA VAL A 204 14.54 -1.79 -19.15
C VAL A 204 15.34 -1.10 -18.04
N ALA A 205 15.30 0.23 -17.95
CA ALA A 205 15.99 1.00 -16.91
C ALA A 205 15.27 0.92 -15.56
N GLY A 206 13.93 0.87 -15.56
CA GLY A 206 13.19 0.52 -14.36
C GLY A 206 11.71 0.21 -14.54
N VAL A 207 11.15 -0.46 -13.54
CA VAL A 207 9.74 -0.88 -13.46
C VAL A 207 9.12 -0.34 -12.17
N LEU A 208 7.93 0.24 -12.25
CA LEU A 208 7.08 0.60 -11.11
C LEU A 208 5.91 -0.41 -10.96
N LEU A 209 5.60 -0.79 -9.73
CA LEU A 209 4.42 -1.56 -9.34
C LEU A 209 3.78 -0.95 -8.08
N ASP A 210 2.73 -0.13 -8.24
CA ASP A 210 1.85 0.34 -7.16
C ASP A 210 0.72 -0.69 -6.93
N VAL A 211 1.01 -1.72 -6.12
CA VAL A 211 0.18 -2.92 -6.04
C VAL A 211 -1.05 -2.70 -5.17
N GLY A 212 -2.23 -2.68 -5.77
CA GLY A 212 -3.49 -2.59 -5.03
C GLY A 212 -4.66 -2.18 -5.91
N ILE A 213 -5.58 -1.41 -5.32
CA ILE A 213 -6.69 -0.79 -6.03
C ILE A 213 -6.48 0.73 -6.11
N SER A 214 -6.59 1.31 -7.30
CA SER A 214 -6.45 2.75 -7.44
C SER A 214 -7.60 3.50 -6.76
N SER A 215 -7.32 4.69 -6.23
CA SER A 215 -8.35 5.50 -5.54
C SER A 215 -9.62 5.75 -6.37
N PRO A 216 -9.55 6.02 -7.70
CA PRO A 216 -10.74 6.16 -8.54
C PRO A 216 -11.54 4.86 -8.70
N GLN A 217 -10.89 3.69 -8.87
CA GLN A 217 -11.58 2.40 -8.88
C GLN A 217 -12.26 2.11 -7.54
N PHE A 218 -11.62 2.44 -6.42
CA PHE A 218 -12.19 2.24 -5.08
C PHE A 218 -13.36 3.20 -4.81
N ASN A 219 -13.29 4.43 -5.32
CA ASN A 219 -14.35 5.42 -5.16
C ASN A 219 -15.60 5.10 -6.02
N ASP A 220 -15.40 4.54 -7.23
CA ASP A 220 -16.45 4.17 -8.19
C ASP A 220 -17.41 3.09 -7.64
N THR A 221 -18.66 3.50 -7.43
CA THR A 221 -19.71 2.64 -6.86
C THR A 221 -20.17 1.55 -7.81
N THR A 222 -19.98 1.70 -9.13
CA THR A 222 -20.37 0.69 -10.13
C THR A 222 -19.54 -0.59 -10.05
N ARG A 223 -18.35 -0.52 -9.42
CA ARG A 223 -17.38 -1.61 -9.30
C ARG A 223 -17.53 -2.46 -8.04
N GLY A 224 -18.27 -1.96 -7.05
CA GLY A 224 -18.62 -2.70 -5.85
C GLY A 224 -17.56 -2.87 -4.76
N PHE A 225 -16.38 -2.23 -4.87
CA PHE A 225 -15.27 -2.46 -3.92
C PHE A 225 -15.49 -1.96 -2.49
N ARG A 226 -16.51 -1.12 -2.27
CA ARG A 226 -16.81 -0.51 -0.97
C ARG A 226 -18.06 -1.13 -0.34
N PRO A 227 -17.98 -1.76 0.85
CA PRO A 227 -19.16 -2.30 1.52
C PRO A 227 -20.10 -1.21 2.07
N GLU A 228 -19.63 0.02 2.25
CA GLU A 228 -20.43 1.14 2.76
C GLU A 228 -21.21 1.87 1.63
N ALA A 229 -20.76 1.75 0.39
CA ALA A 229 -21.38 2.36 -0.78
C ALA A 229 -22.18 1.32 -1.56
N ASP A 230 -23.31 1.72 -2.14
CA ASP A 230 -24.25 0.80 -2.77
C ASP A 230 -24.01 0.67 -4.29
N GLY A 231 -23.97 -0.55 -4.81
CA GLY A 231 -23.66 -0.83 -6.21
C GLY A 231 -23.67 -2.32 -6.54
N PRO A 232 -23.36 -2.71 -7.79
CA PRO A 232 -23.22 -4.11 -8.21
C PRO A 232 -22.11 -4.82 -7.42
N LEU A 233 -22.35 -6.07 -7.02
CA LEU A 233 -21.34 -6.90 -6.37
C LEU A 233 -20.40 -7.53 -7.42
N ASP A 234 -19.51 -6.70 -8.00
CA ASP A 234 -18.59 -7.13 -9.08
C ASP A 234 -17.20 -7.53 -8.56
N LEU A 235 -16.46 -6.60 -7.93
CA LEU A 235 -15.10 -6.79 -7.40
C LEU A 235 -13.99 -7.13 -8.42
N ARG A 236 -14.23 -7.10 -9.74
CA ARG A 236 -13.16 -7.30 -10.75
C ARG A 236 -12.43 -6.00 -11.10
N PHE A 237 -11.11 -6.09 -11.26
CA PHE A 237 -10.27 -5.05 -11.89
C PHE A 237 -10.48 -5.01 -13.41
N ASP A 238 -10.62 -6.17 -14.06
CA ASP A 238 -11.03 -6.27 -15.46
C ASP A 238 -12.51 -6.67 -15.56
N THR A 239 -13.36 -5.73 -15.96
CA THR A 239 -14.80 -5.99 -16.16
C THR A 239 -15.10 -6.63 -17.52
N SER A 240 -14.13 -6.72 -18.43
CA SER A 240 -14.30 -7.31 -19.78
C SER A 240 -14.20 -8.84 -19.81
N LYS A 241 -13.73 -9.47 -18.73
CA LYS A 241 -13.54 -10.92 -18.61
C LYS A 241 -13.79 -11.42 -17.18
N GLY A 242 -13.69 -12.73 -16.97
CA GLY A 242 -13.91 -13.34 -15.65
C GLY A 242 -15.37 -13.25 -15.18
N MET A 243 -15.60 -13.61 -13.92
CA MET A 243 -16.92 -13.73 -13.30
C MET A 243 -17.07 -12.68 -12.18
N PRO A 244 -18.14 -11.87 -12.14
CA PRO A 244 -18.37 -10.94 -11.04
C PRO A 244 -18.66 -11.69 -9.73
N ALA A 245 -18.39 -11.05 -8.59
CA ALA A 245 -18.54 -11.66 -7.27
C ALA A 245 -19.96 -12.19 -7.01
N SER A 246 -21.02 -11.52 -7.46
CA SER A 246 -22.41 -11.99 -7.40
C SER A 246 -22.61 -13.38 -8.02
N GLU A 247 -22.09 -13.59 -9.24
CA GLU A 247 -22.14 -14.88 -9.93
C GLU A 247 -21.22 -15.91 -9.26
N PHE A 248 -20.00 -15.51 -8.88
CA PHE A 248 -19.04 -16.39 -8.20
C PHE A 248 -19.63 -16.98 -6.90
N LEU A 249 -20.29 -16.16 -6.08
CA LEU A 249 -20.94 -16.58 -4.84
C LEU A 249 -22.09 -17.59 -5.06
N SER A 250 -22.61 -17.73 -6.28
CA SER A 250 -23.62 -18.73 -6.64
C SER A 250 -23.04 -20.12 -6.96
N VAL A 251 -21.81 -20.18 -7.47
CA VAL A 251 -21.17 -21.44 -7.91
C VAL A 251 -20.13 -21.98 -6.93
N VAL A 252 -19.41 -21.11 -6.22
CA VAL A 252 -18.26 -21.49 -5.36
C VAL A 252 -18.63 -22.51 -4.26
N PRO A 253 -17.84 -23.57 -4.03
CA PRO A 253 -18.07 -24.50 -2.92
C PRO A 253 -17.91 -23.87 -1.53
N HIS A 254 -18.59 -24.42 -0.52
CA HIS A 254 -18.51 -23.95 0.87
C HIS A 254 -17.07 -23.95 1.42
N ALA A 255 -16.35 -25.07 1.30
CA ALA A 255 -14.98 -25.19 1.79
C ALA A 255 -14.02 -24.19 1.12
N GLU A 256 -14.29 -23.83 -0.14
CA GLU A 256 -13.51 -22.85 -0.89
C GLU A 256 -13.79 -21.41 -0.41
N LEU A 257 -15.06 -21.08 -0.10
CA LEU A 257 -15.39 -19.82 0.59
C LEU A 257 -14.67 -19.70 1.94
N VAL A 258 -14.65 -20.77 2.74
CA VAL A 258 -13.94 -20.78 4.03
C VAL A 258 -12.45 -20.51 3.82
N ARG A 259 -11.81 -21.18 2.85
CA ARG A 259 -10.40 -20.96 2.50
C ARG A 259 -10.13 -19.52 2.09
N ILE A 260 -10.86 -18.99 1.10
CA ILE A 260 -10.68 -17.65 0.56
C ILE A 260 -10.78 -16.58 1.66
N ILE A 261 -11.81 -16.67 2.50
CA ILE A 261 -12.08 -15.67 3.54
C ILE A 261 -11.04 -15.73 4.67
N ASP A 262 -10.50 -16.91 4.99
CA ASP A 262 -9.46 -17.08 6.00
C ASP A 262 -8.07 -16.68 5.49
N GLU A 263 -7.70 -17.11 4.27
CA GLU A 263 -6.36 -16.91 3.68
C GLU A 263 -6.12 -15.45 3.29
N TYR A 264 -7.13 -14.74 2.77
CA TYR A 264 -6.99 -13.37 2.24
C TYR A 264 -7.71 -12.30 3.04
N GLY A 265 -8.49 -12.69 4.05
CA GLY A 265 -9.20 -11.76 4.95
C GLY A 265 -8.35 -11.21 6.08
N GLU A 266 -7.20 -11.84 6.42
CA GLU A 266 -6.32 -11.42 7.53
C GLU A 266 -7.06 -11.29 8.90
N GLU A 267 -8.17 -12.01 9.08
CA GLU A 267 -9.06 -11.91 10.24
C GLU A 267 -8.49 -12.67 11.47
N SER A 268 -8.28 -11.96 12.58
CA SER A 268 -7.82 -12.49 13.87
C SER A 268 -8.86 -13.35 14.59
N GLY A 269 -9.34 -14.44 13.97
CA GLY A 269 -10.47 -15.25 14.44
C GLY A 269 -10.41 -16.76 14.18
N GLY A 270 -9.29 -17.32 13.70
CA GLY A 270 -9.09 -18.78 13.57
C GLY A 270 -10.14 -19.51 12.72
N GLY A 271 -10.51 -18.93 11.57
CA GLY A 271 -11.53 -19.47 10.68
C GLY A 271 -12.97 -19.48 11.21
N ALA A 272 -13.23 -19.04 12.45
CA ALA A 272 -14.58 -19.09 13.02
C ALA A 272 -15.54 -18.15 12.28
N ALA A 273 -15.13 -16.91 12.03
CA ALA A 273 -15.88 -15.97 11.21
C ALA A 273 -15.98 -16.44 9.74
N SER A 274 -14.87 -16.92 9.18
CA SER A 274 -14.76 -17.44 7.81
C SER A 274 -15.77 -18.55 7.53
N ARG A 275 -15.94 -19.49 8.48
CA ARG A 275 -16.99 -20.53 8.45
C ARG A 275 -18.40 -19.93 8.47
N ARG A 276 -18.74 -19.10 9.46
CA ARG A 276 -20.10 -18.51 9.57
C ARG A 276 -20.50 -17.69 8.33
N ILE A 277 -19.55 -17.01 7.69
CA ILE A 277 -19.80 -16.25 6.47
C ILE A 277 -20.06 -17.19 5.29
N ALA A 278 -19.26 -18.24 5.12
CA ALA A 278 -19.51 -19.28 4.11
C ALA A 278 -20.86 -19.98 4.33
N ASP A 279 -21.21 -20.30 5.59
CA ASP A 279 -22.52 -20.86 5.96
C ASP A 279 -23.66 -19.92 5.52
N ALA A 280 -23.56 -18.62 5.83
CA ALA A 280 -24.57 -17.63 5.48
C ALA A 280 -24.74 -17.44 3.97
N ILE A 281 -23.63 -17.48 3.20
CA ILE A 281 -23.64 -17.42 1.73
C ILE A 281 -24.33 -18.66 1.14
N CYS A 282 -23.98 -19.85 1.63
CA CYS A 282 -24.59 -21.10 1.15
C CYS A 282 -26.08 -21.19 1.52
N LEU A 283 -26.47 -20.74 2.71
CA LEU A 283 -27.88 -20.69 3.12
C LEU A 283 -28.69 -19.64 2.33
N ALA A 284 -28.09 -18.51 1.94
CA ALA A 284 -28.73 -17.55 1.06
C ALA A 284 -28.94 -18.13 -0.34
N ARG A 285 -27.95 -18.85 -0.86
CA ARG A 285 -28.01 -19.57 -2.13
C ARG A 285 -29.13 -20.62 -2.15
N THR A 286 -29.31 -21.43 -1.10
CA THR A 286 -30.36 -22.47 -1.07
C THR A 286 -31.78 -21.93 -0.91
N ARG A 287 -31.93 -20.67 -0.47
CA ARG A 287 -33.24 -19.99 -0.36
C ARG A 287 -33.57 -19.10 -1.57
N GLY A 288 -32.57 -18.79 -2.40
CA GLY A 288 -32.71 -17.85 -3.52
C GLY A 288 -32.58 -16.37 -3.13
N ASP A 289 -32.15 -16.05 -1.90
CA ASP A 289 -31.90 -14.67 -1.44
C ASP A 289 -30.41 -14.30 -1.42
N LEU A 290 -29.64 -14.83 -2.39
CA LEU A 290 -28.22 -14.52 -2.54
C LEU A 290 -28.03 -13.04 -2.99
N PRO A 291 -27.29 -12.21 -2.24
CA PRO A 291 -27.06 -10.81 -2.58
C PRO A 291 -26.45 -10.59 -3.97
N THR A 292 -26.97 -9.59 -4.69
CA THR A 292 -26.39 -9.13 -5.96
C THR A 292 -25.76 -7.74 -5.85
N ARG A 293 -26.01 -7.04 -4.75
CA ARG A 293 -25.54 -5.67 -4.49
C ARG A 293 -24.69 -5.60 -3.23
N THR A 294 -23.79 -4.61 -3.18
CA THR A 294 -22.77 -4.50 -2.12
C THR A 294 -23.36 -4.40 -0.72
N LYS A 295 -24.39 -3.57 -0.50
CA LYS A 295 -24.99 -3.40 0.84
C LYS A 295 -25.67 -4.67 1.34
N GLU A 296 -26.46 -5.33 0.48
CA GLU A 296 -27.10 -6.62 0.78
C GLU A 296 -26.07 -7.66 1.25
N PHE A 297 -24.92 -7.73 0.56
CA PHE A 297 -23.83 -8.64 0.90
C PHE A 297 -23.09 -8.22 2.17
N ALA A 298 -22.84 -6.91 2.33
CA ALA A 298 -22.23 -6.35 3.54
C ALA A 298 -23.09 -6.62 4.80
N GLU A 299 -24.42 -6.55 4.68
CA GLU A 299 -25.38 -6.90 5.72
C GLU A 299 -25.49 -8.41 5.97
N LEU A 300 -25.36 -9.26 4.94
CA LEU A 300 -25.24 -10.72 5.11
C LEU A 300 -24.00 -11.05 5.94
N VAL A 301 -22.84 -10.50 5.57
CA VAL A 301 -21.55 -10.71 6.26
C VAL A 301 -21.60 -10.16 7.69
N ALA A 302 -22.13 -8.95 7.90
CA ALA A 302 -22.26 -8.38 9.24
C ALA A 302 -23.16 -9.22 10.16
N ARG A 303 -24.27 -9.75 9.65
CA ARG A 303 -25.13 -10.69 10.40
C ARG A 303 -24.41 -12.01 10.71
N ALA A 304 -23.59 -12.52 9.80
CA ALA A 304 -22.82 -13.76 9.99
C ALA A 304 -21.70 -13.62 11.04
N LYS A 305 -21.02 -12.46 11.11
CA LYS A 305 -20.00 -12.17 12.14
C LYS A 305 -20.61 -11.80 13.50
N GLY A 306 -21.80 -11.17 13.50
CA GLY A 306 -22.54 -10.85 14.71
C GLY A 306 -21.81 -9.88 15.65
N LYS A 307 -21.82 -10.16 16.96
CA LYS A 307 -21.26 -9.26 17.98
C LYS A 307 -19.73 -9.22 18.03
N GLU A 308 -19.01 -10.11 17.35
CA GLU A 308 -17.54 -10.08 17.30
C GLU A 308 -17.00 -8.78 16.64
N SER A 309 -17.82 -8.12 15.82
CA SER A 309 -17.53 -6.82 15.22
C SER A 309 -18.11 -5.59 15.97
N SER A 310 -18.85 -5.76 17.08
CA SER A 310 -19.47 -4.61 17.75
C SER A 310 -18.43 -3.76 18.50
N GLY A 311 -18.19 -2.53 18.03
CA GLY A 311 -17.20 -1.60 18.59
C GLY A 311 -15.91 -1.45 17.76
N GLN A 312 -15.77 -2.16 16.63
CA GLN A 312 -14.67 -1.94 15.71
C GLN A 312 -14.84 -0.65 14.90
N GLN A 313 -13.74 0.07 14.65
CA GLN A 313 -13.71 1.29 13.82
C GLN A 313 -13.80 0.99 12.30
N MET A 314 -13.69 -0.28 11.92
CA MET A 314 -13.67 -0.75 10.53
C MET A 314 -14.98 -1.46 10.19
N HIS A 315 -15.48 -1.29 8.96
CA HIS A 315 -16.74 -1.92 8.53
C HIS A 315 -16.65 -3.47 8.59
N PRO A 316 -17.60 -4.19 9.22
CA PRO A 316 -17.48 -5.62 9.52
C PRO A 316 -17.19 -6.52 8.31
N ALA A 317 -17.68 -6.13 7.13
CA ALA A 317 -17.54 -6.88 5.88
C ALA A 317 -16.25 -6.55 5.09
N LYS A 318 -15.46 -5.54 5.47
CA LYS A 318 -14.36 -5.02 4.64
C LYS A 318 -13.30 -6.07 4.31
N MET A 319 -12.97 -6.94 5.26
CA MET A 319 -12.01 -8.04 5.04
C MET A 319 -12.56 -9.13 4.14
N THR A 320 -13.87 -9.41 4.17
CA THR A 320 -14.52 -10.35 3.23
C THR A 320 -14.53 -9.80 1.81
N PHE A 321 -14.76 -8.49 1.64
CA PHE A 321 -14.63 -7.81 0.35
C PHE A 321 -13.18 -7.86 -0.14
N GLN A 322 -12.19 -7.58 0.72
CA GLN A 322 -10.77 -7.73 0.42
C GLN A 322 -10.43 -9.17 -0.02
N ALA A 323 -10.90 -10.18 0.71
CA ALA A 323 -10.61 -11.58 0.43
C ALA A 323 -11.13 -12.05 -0.94
N LEU A 324 -12.39 -11.72 -1.25
CA LEU A 324 -12.99 -12.01 -2.54
C LEU A 324 -12.30 -11.24 -3.67
N ARG A 325 -11.92 -9.97 -3.45
CA ARG A 325 -11.19 -9.15 -4.42
C ARG A 325 -9.82 -9.75 -4.76
N ILE A 326 -9.05 -10.16 -3.73
CA ILE A 326 -7.73 -10.79 -3.88
C ILE A 326 -7.82 -12.08 -4.71
N TYR A 327 -8.82 -12.92 -4.42
CA TYR A 327 -9.03 -14.18 -5.14
C TYR A 327 -9.50 -13.95 -6.59
N LEU A 328 -10.55 -13.14 -6.81
CA LEU A 328 -11.15 -12.93 -8.14
C LEU A 328 -10.20 -12.26 -9.14
N ASN A 329 -9.20 -11.53 -8.66
CA ASN A 329 -8.20 -10.85 -9.49
C ASN A 329 -6.81 -11.51 -9.43
N ASP A 330 -6.65 -12.62 -8.68
CA ASP A 330 -5.37 -13.28 -8.39
C ASP A 330 -4.27 -12.29 -7.96
N GLU A 331 -4.59 -11.32 -7.08
CA GLU A 331 -3.70 -10.19 -6.76
C GLU A 331 -2.29 -10.64 -6.35
N PHE A 332 -2.21 -11.70 -5.55
CA PHE A 332 -0.95 -12.22 -5.02
C PHE A 332 -0.21 -13.09 -6.04
N GLY A 333 -0.89 -13.92 -6.84
CA GLY A 333 -0.24 -14.67 -7.92
C GLY A 333 0.26 -13.72 -9.02
N GLU A 334 -0.53 -12.69 -9.34
CA GLU A 334 -0.18 -11.66 -10.31
C GLU A 334 1.00 -10.81 -9.86
N MET A 335 1.02 -10.35 -8.60
CA MET A 335 2.19 -9.68 -8.01
C MET A 335 3.44 -10.55 -8.10
N ARG A 336 3.37 -11.83 -7.71
CA ARG A 336 4.50 -12.78 -7.76
C ARG A 336 5.05 -12.98 -9.18
N ARG A 337 4.17 -13.11 -10.18
CA ARG A 337 4.58 -13.23 -11.59
C ARG A 337 5.14 -11.91 -12.12
N GLY A 338 4.52 -10.79 -11.79
CA GLY A 338 4.93 -9.45 -12.17
C GLY A 338 6.31 -9.05 -11.65
N MET A 339 6.62 -9.36 -10.39
CA MET A 339 7.96 -9.12 -9.84
C MET A 339 9.05 -9.94 -10.54
N LYS A 340 8.78 -11.20 -10.88
CA LYS A 340 9.71 -12.04 -11.67
C LYS A 340 9.88 -11.48 -13.09
N ALA A 341 8.79 -11.08 -13.73
CA ALA A 341 8.83 -10.46 -15.05
C ALA A 341 9.60 -9.12 -15.06
N ALA A 342 9.45 -8.30 -14.01
CA ALA A 342 10.21 -7.07 -13.82
C ALA A 342 11.71 -7.36 -13.63
N PHE A 343 12.06 -8.35 -12.81
CA PHE A 343 13.45 -8.80 -12.62
C PHE A 343 14.10 -9.31 -13.91
N GLU A 344 13.38 -10.02 -14.76
CA GLU A 344 13.88 -10.44 -16.07
C GLU A 344 14.06 -9.25 -17.04
N LEU A 345 13.11 -8.31 -17.05
CA LEU A 345 13.15 -7.13 -17.94
C LEU A 345 14.23 -6.10 -17.62
N VAL A 346 14.46 -5.77 -16.34
CA VAL A 346 15.40 -4.67 -16.02
C VAL A 346 16.85 -5.04 -16.35
N GLY A 347 17.64 -4.07 -16.79
CA GLY A 347 19.07 -4.23 -17.06
C GLY A 347 19.92 -4.32 -15.78
N GLU A 348 21.22 -4.57 -15.93
CA GLU A 348 22.17 -4.40 -14.84
C GLU A 348 22.24 -2.92 -14.42
N GLY A 349 22.15 -2.63 -13.12
CA GLY A 349 21.95 -1.28 -12.58
C GLY A 349 20.49 -0.78 -12.61
N GLY A 350 19.60 -1.46 -13.31
CA GLY A 350 18.17 -1.13 -13.39
C GLY A 350 17.41 -1.40 -12.08
N ARG A 351 16.26 -0.75 -11.90
CA ARG A 351 15.51 -0.73 -10.63
C ARG A 351 14.06 -1.21 -10.74
N ILE A 352 13.58 -1.86 -9.70
CA ILE A 352 12.17 -2.22 -9.51
C ILE A 352 11.66 -1.46 -8.29
N ALA A 353 10.80 -0.47 -8.51
CA ALA A 353 10.11 0.28 -7.48
C ALA A 353 8.75 -0.38 -7.17
N LEU A 354 8.50 -0.72 -5.91
CA LEU A 354 7.25 -1.34 -5.48
C LEU A 354 6.61 -0.52 -4.35
N ILE A 355 5.35 -0.10 -4.53
CA ILE A 355 4.57 0.52 -3.46
C ILE A 355 3.62 -0.54 -2.89
N THR A 356 3.82 -0.90 -1.62
CA THR A 356 2.96 -1.86 -0.89
C THR A 356 2.13 -1.15 0.18
N TRP A 357 0.90 -1.59 0.38
CA TRP A 357 -0.09 -0.98 1.28
C TRP A 357 -0.52 -1.89 2.44
N LYS A 358 -0.28 -3.21 2.35
CA LYS A 358 -0.52 -4.19 3.42
C LYS A 358 0.63 -5.18 3.63
N PHE A 359 0.68 -5.78 4.82
CA PHE A 359 1.75 -6.68 5.25
C PHE A 359 1.90 -7.93 4.38
N SER A 360 0.81 -8.46 3.82
CA SER A 360 0.82 -9.57 2.87
C SER A 360 1.50 -9.23 1.53
N GLU A 361 1.37 -7.99 1.03
CA GLU A 361 2.10 -7.54 -0.16
C GLU A 361 3.60 -7.42 0.14
N ARG A 362 3.98 -6.85 1.29
CA ARG A 362 5.38 -6.83 1.72
C ARG A 362 5.96 -8.24 1.81
N LYS A 363 5.24 -9.22 2.37
CA LYS A 363 5.70 -10.62 2.40
C LYS A 363 6.01 -11.19 1.01
N ILE A 364 5.29 -10.75 -0.03
CA ILE A 364 5.57 -11.13 -1.42
C ILE A 364 6.86 -10.43 -1.91
N VAL A 365 7.08 -9.17 -1.55
CA VAL A 365 8.36 -8.47 -1.82
C VAL A 365 9.52 -9.19 -1.15
N ASP A 366 9.42 -9.46 0.15
CA ASP A 366 10.44 -10.16 0.95
C ASP A 366 10.73 -11.56 0.34
N GLU A 367 9.71 -12.34 -0.04
CA GLU A 367 9.89 -13.67 -0.65
C GLU A 367 10.61 -13.61 -2.02
N ILE A 368 10.19 -12.71 -2.91
CA ILE A 368 10.79 -12.59 -4.24
C ILE A 368 12.19 -11.96 -4.18
N PHE A 369 12.45 -11.06 -3.22
CA PHE A 369 13.79 -10.56 -2.95
C PHE A 369 14.72 -11.69 -2.53
N ASN A 370 14.35 -12.48 -1.52
CA ASN A 370 15.17 -13.58 -1.01
C ASN A 370 15.51 -14.64 -2.08
N MET A 371 14.62 -14.86 -3.07
CA MET A 371 14.91 -15.74 -4.22
C MET A 371 16.10 -15.27 -5.09
N PHE A 372 16.43 -13.99 -5.05
CA PHE A 372 17.42 -13.35 -5.92
C PHE A 372 18.47 -12.51 -5.18
N GLU A 373 18.42 -12.45 -3.84
CA GLU A 373 19.27 -11.60 -2.99
C GLU A 373 20.76 -11.78 -3.33
N ALA A 374 21.44 -10.67 -3.58
CA ALA A 374 22.87 -10.63 -3.79
C ALA A 374 23.62 -10.87 -2.47
N VAL A 375 24.69 -11.67 -2.53
CA VAL A 375 25.61 -11.86 -1.39
C VAL A 375 26.23 -10.50 -1.01
N ARG A 376 25.92 -10.01 0.19
CA ARG A 376 26.57 -8.82 0.76
C ARG A 376 28.06 -9.07 1.01
N SER A 377 28.86 -8.01 1.00
CA SER A 377 30.31 -8.07 1.24
C SER A 377 30.69 -8.42 2.69
N ASP A 378 29.80 -8.12 3.63
CA ASP A 378 29.91 -8.32 5.08
C ASP A 378 29.12 -9.54 5.59
N GLU A 379 28.56 -10.36 4.69
CA GLU A 379 27.74 -11.52 5.01
C GLU A 379 28.50 -12.55 5.87
N PRO A 380 28.10 -12.81 7.14
CA PRO A 380 28.84 -13.73 8.02
C PRO A 380 28.99 -15.15 7.45
N LEU A 381 28.00 -15.63 6.69
CA LEU A 381 28.09 -16.94 6.02
C LEU A 381 29.18 -16.95 4.94
N LEU A 382 29.40 -15.84 4.24
CA LEU A 382 30.45 -15.69 3.24
C LEU A 382 31.84 -15.64 3.90
N GLU A 383 31.95 -14.92 5.02
CA GLU A 383 33.16 -14.80 5.82
C GLU A 383 33.57 -16.15 6.43
N TRP A 384 32.59 -16.96 6.83
CA TRP A 384 32.79 -18.35 7.26
C TRP A 384 33.17 -19.27 6.08
N TYR A 385 32.42 -19.23 4.99
CA TYR A 385 32.63 -20.09 3.82
C TYR A 385 34.04 -19.92 3.25
N ARG A 386 34.49 -18.68 3.07
CA ARG A 386 35.84 -18.35 2.54
C ARG A 386 37.00 -18.83 3.41
N ARG A 387 36.75 -19.25 4.66
CA ARG A 387 37.78 -19.82 5.56
C ARG A 387 37.90 -21.34 5.46
N GLN A 388 36.95 -22.05 4.87
CA GLN A 388 37.00 -23.51 4.83
C GLN A 388 38.06 -24.00 3.82
N PRO A 389 38.88 -25.03 4.13
CA PRO A 389 40.00 -25.44 3.29
C PRO A 389 39.63 -25.80 1.85
N ASN A 390 38.42 -26.35 1.66
CA ASN A 390 37.91 -26.85 0.39
C ASN A 390 36.90 -25.88 -0.28
N ALA A 391 36.80 -24.63 0.18
CA ALA A 391 35.86 -23.65 -0.39
C ALA A 391 36.27 -23.20 -1.79
N GLU A 392 35.32 -23.22 -2.74
CA GLU A 392 35.53 -22.58 -4.03
C GLU A 392 35.52 -21.05 -3.84
N LYS A 393 36.70 -20.43 -3.91
CA LYS A 393 36.88 -19.00 -3.60
C LYS A 393 36.10 -18.06 -4.54
N SER A 394 35.70 -18.56 -5.71
CA SER A 394 34.78 -17.88 -6.61
C SER A 394 33.40 -18.50 -6.50
N LEU A 395 32.40 -17.71 -6.16
CA LEU A 395 30.99 -18.08 -6.32
C LEU A 395 30.53 -17.75 -7.75
N PRO A 396 29.54 -18.46 -8.31
CA PRO A 396 28.99 -18.12 -9.62
C PRO A 396 28.38 -16.71 -9.57
N LYS A 397 28.71 -15.86 -10.54
CA LYS A 397 28.00 -14.60 -10.76
C LYS A 397 26.76 -14.84 -11.61
N GLY A 398 25.70 -14.08 -11.34
CA GLY A 398 24.53 -14.01 -12.21
C GLY A 398 23.66 -12.83 -11.82
N PRO A 399 22.51 -12.66 -12.51
CA PRO A 399 21.53 -11.64 -12.14
C PRO A 399 21.03 -11.86 -10.71
N SER A 400 21.15 -10.83 -9.88
CA SER A 400 20.73 -10.81 -8.46
C SER A 400 20.17 -9.43 -8.08
N LEU A 401 19.60 -9.31 -6.88
CA LEU A 401 18.98 -8.10 -6.36
C LEU A 401 19.68 -7.59 -5.10
N GLU A 402 19.90 -6.29 -5.05
CA GLU A 402 20.17 -5.52 -3.83
C GLU A 402 18.91 -4.72 -3.49
N ASN A 403 18.65 -4.43 -2.21
CA ASN A 403 17.52 -3.61 -1.76
C ASN A 403 18.06 -2.31 -1.15
N ASP A 404 17.55 -1.17 -1.58
CA ASP A 404 17.79 0.12 -0.93
C ASP A 404 16.98 0.20 0.39
N GLU A 405 17.16 1.26 1.21
CA GLU A 405 16.35 1.46 2.43
C GLU A 405 14.87 1.70 2.07
N VAL A 406 13.93 1.07 2.79
CA VAL A 406 12.49 1.18 2.52
C VAL A 406 12.01 2.61 2.79
N ILE A 407 11.52 3.27 1.75
CA ILE A 407 11.14 4.69 1.79
C ILE A 407 9.72 4.83 2.36
N HIS A 408 9.62 5.57 3.45
CA HIS A 408 8.36 5.94 4.09
C HIS A 408 7.81 7.29 3.56
N PRO A 409 6.48 7.50 3.53
CA PRO A 409 5.86 8.76 3.15
C PRO A 409 6.34 9.91 4.03
N SER A 410 6.86 10.97 3.41
CA SER A 410 7.39 12.13 4.13
C SER A 410 6.31 12.83 4.96
N GLU A 411 6.66 13.52 6.05
CA GLU A 411 5.68 14.33 6.81
C GLU A 411 4.92 15.33 5.91
N ARG A 412 5.60 15.85 4.88
CA ARG A 412 5.04 16.75 3.86
C ARG A 412 3.98 16.01 3.05
N GLU A 413 4.28 14.79 2.59
CA GLU A 413 3.29 13.95 1.93
C GLU A 413 2.11 13.62 2.87
N LEU A 414 2.34 13.16 4.09
CA LEU A 414 1.26 12.79 5.04
C LEU A 414 0.30 13.94 5.37
N LYS A 415 0.77 15.20 5.28
CA LYS A 415 -0.05 16.42 5.41
C LYS A 415 -0.84 16.75 4.13
N MET A 416 -0.36 16.34 2.96
CA MET A 416 -0.99 16.59 1.66
C MET A 416 -1.88 15.42 1.16
N ASN A 417 -1.53 14.19 1.49
CA ASN A 417 -2.23 12.95 1.16
C ASN A 417 -2.25 12.00 2.37
N SER A 418 -3.34 12.01 3.12
CA SER A 418 -3.51 11.12 4.28
C SER A 418 -3.70 9.65 3.90
N ARG A 419 -3.99 9.33 2.63
CA ARG A 419 -4.12 7.94 2.14
C ARG A 419 -2.77 7.25 2.08
N SER A 420 -1.68 7.96 1.76
CA SER A 420 -0.31 7.42 1.67
C SER A 420 0.20 6.78 2.96
N ARG A 421 -0.43 7.02 4.12
CA ARG A 421 0.05 6.59 5.46
C ARG A 421 0.47 5.13 5.60
N GLN A 422 -0.10 4.22 4.82
CA GLN A 422 0.23 2.78 4.85
C GLN A 422 1.11 2.33 3.66
N GLY A 423 1.37 3.23 2.71
CA GLY A 423 2.26 2.98 1.58
C GLY A 423 3.71 2.90 2.04
N LEU A 424 4.45 1.93 1.50
CA LEU A 424 5.90 1.77 1.65
C LEU A 424 6.51 1.57 0.27
N LEU A 425 7.52 2.35 -0.09
CA LEU A 425 8.26 2.23 -1.36
C LEU A 425 9.53 1.40 -1.14
N HIS A 426 9.55 0.21 -1.72
CA HIS A 426 10.74 -0.66 -1.78
C HIS A 426 11.43 -0.45 -3.13
N VAL A 427 12.76 -0.40 -3.15
CA VAL A 427 13.53 -0.18 -4.39
C VAL A 427 14.59 -1.26 -4.52
N LEU A 428 14.35 -2.21 -5.42
CA LEU A 428 15.24 -3.34 -5.69
C LEU A 428 16.13 -3.01 -6.90
N ARG A 429 17.45 -2.99 -6.73
CA ARG A 429 18.43 -2.76 -7.80
C ARG A 429 18.97 -4.10 -8.31
N LYS A 430 18.93 -4.31 -9.62
CA LYS A 430 19.51 -5.51 -10.26
C LYS A 430 21.01 -5.34 -10.45
N VAL A 431 21.78 -6.36 -10.05
CA VAL A 431 23.24 -6.42 -10.13
C VAL A 431 23.70 -7.78 -10.65
N ASN A 432 24.99 -7.93 -10.92
CA ASN A 432 25.61 -9.16 -11.41
C ASN A 432 26.57 -9.77 -10.36
N HIS A 433 25.98 -10.07 -9.20
CA HIS A 433 26.65 -10.63 -8.02
C HIS A 433 26.17 -12.07 -7.75
N PRO A 434 26.96 -12.90 -7.02
CA PRO A 434 26.48 -14.21 -6.57
C PRO A 434 25.23 -14.09 -5.71
N ARG A 435 24.33 -15.07 -5.74
CA ARG A 435 23.11 -15.07 -4.90
C ARG A 435 23.37 -15.68 -3.54
N LEU A 436 22.65 -15.22 -2.52
CA LEU A 436 22.72 -15.77 -1.17
C LEU A 436 22.38 -17.26 -1.17
N ALA A 437 21.33 -17.66 -1.90
CA ALA A 437 20.95 -19.07 -2.05
C ALA A 437 22.07 -19.95 -2.67
N ASP A 438 22.94 -19.42 -3.54
CA ASP A 438 24.08 -20.17 -4.09
C ASP A 438 25.16 -20.39 -3.02
N LEU A 439 25.43 -19.36 -2.21
CA LEU A 439 26.34 -19.41 -1.05
C LEU A 439 25.80 -20.38 0.01
N GLU A 440 24.53 -20.26 0.40
CA GLU A 440 23.86 -21.17 1.35
C GLU A 440 23.95 -22.62 0.89
N THR A 441 23.55 -22.92 -0.35
CA THR A 441 23.63 -24.28 -0.92
C THR A 441 25.04 -24.87 -0.83
N ARG A 442 26.07 -24.03 -1.07
CA ARG A 442 27.48 -24.44 -1.03
C ARG A 442 28.05 -24.55 0.39
N ALA A 443 27.61 -23.69 1.30
CA ALA A 443 28.06 -23.66 2.69
C ALA A 443 27.42 -24.77 3.52
N TYR A 444 26.11 -24.99 3.38
CA TYR A 444 25.37 -25.99 4.15
C TYR A 444 25.70 -27.44 3.73
N ALA A 445 26.33 -27.62 2.56
CA ALA A 445 26.86 -28.90 2.08
C ALA A 445 28.27 -29.24 2.63
N MET A 446 28.94 -28.32 3.34
CA MET A 446 30.26 -28.57 3.93
C MET A 446 30.13 -29.36 5.24
N PRO A 447 30.94 -30.42 5.46
CA PRO A 447 30.95 -31.17 6.72
C PRO A 447 31.12 -30.28 7.96
N GLU A 448 31.98 -29.27 7.85
CA GLU A 448 32.32 -28.32 8.93
C GLU A 448 31.13 -27.43 9.35
N TRP A 449 30.09 -27.29 8.51
CA TRP A 449 28.90 -26.49 8.86
C TRP A 449 28.09 -27.12 10.01
N ALA A 450 28.07 -28.46 10.09
CA ALA A 450 27.37 -29.15 11.17
C ALA A 450 27.93 -28.75 12.55
N ASP A 451 29.25 -28.60 12.68
CA ASP A 451 29.94 -28.21 13.92
C ASP A 451 29.83 -26.70 14.27
N VAL A 452 29.24 -25.90 13.38
CA VAL A 452 28.92 -24.48 13.61
C VAL A 452 27.52 -24.34 14.20
N VAL A 453 26.54 -25.08 13.66
CA VAL A 453 25.13 -24.97 14.05
C VAL A 453 24.78 -25.91 15.21
N ALA A 454 25.45 -27.07 15.32
CA ALA A 454 25.29 -27.94 16.48
C ALA A 454 25.90 -27.27 17.72
N PRO A 455 25.16 -27.19 18.86
CA PRO A 455 25.74 -26.72 20.10
C PRO A 455 26.82 -27.72 20.54
N ARG A 456 28.09 -27.32 20.50
CA ARG A 456 29.22 -28.17 20.91
C ARG A 456 28.94 -28.78 22.28
N PRO A 457 29.01 -30.12 22.44
CA PRO A 457 28.78 -30.75 23.73
C PRO A 457 29.79 -30.18 24.73
N GLN A 458 29.31 -29.63 25.85
CA GLN A 458 30.19 -29.05 26.86
C GLN A 458 31.01 -30.16 27.51
N THR A 459 32.27 -30.32 27.08
CA THR A 459 33.23 -31.27 27.64
C THR A 459 33.78 -30.77 28.98
N SER A 460 32.90 -30.46 29.92
CA SER A 460 33.25 -30.19 31.31
C SER A 460 33.56 -31.51 32.02
N ALA A 461 34.80 -31.99 31.84
CA ALA A 461 35.38 -33.06 32.64
C ALA A 461 35.57 -32.59 34.10
N VAL A 462 34.48 -32.57 34.87
CA VAL A 462 34.52 -32.33 36.31
C VAL A 462 35.12 -33.58 36.98
N PRO A 463 36.20 -33.46 37.78
CA PRO A 463 36.79 -34.62 38.44
C PRO A 463 35.81 -35.21 39.46
N VAL A 464 35.60 -36.53 39.40
CA VAL A 464 34.69 -37.23 40.31
C VAL A 464 35.33 -37.34 41.70
N VAL A 465 34.83 -36.55 42.64
CA VAL A 465 35.03 -36.80 44.07
C VAL A 465 34.01 -37.86 44.51
N ALA A 466 34.49 -38.93 45.14
CA ALA A 466 33.68 -40.08 45.52
C ALA A 466 33.05 -39.94 46.92
N ALA A 467 32.12 -40.86 47.23
CA ALA A 467 31.35 -41.00 48.47
C ALA A 467 30.24 -39.93 48.68
N ALA A 468 29.06 -40.24 49.24
CA ALA A 468 28.55 -41.52 49.75
C ALA A 468 27.03 -41.72 49.48
N THR A 469 26.50 -42.83 50.00
CA THR A 469 25.19 -43.42 49.76
C THR A 469 23.95 -42.70 50.35
N GLU A 470 22.79 -43.14 49.84
CA GLU A 470 21.48 -43.28 50.51
C GLU A 470 20.40 -42.16 50.51
N ASN A 471 19.20 -42.64 50.11
CA ASN A 471 17.82 -42.29 50.51
C ASN A 471 17.46 -40.86 50.98
N GLY A 472 16.52 -40.22 50.27
CA GLY A 472 15.96 -38.91 50.65
C GLY A 472 14.63 -38.53 49.98
N GLY A 473 13.76 -39.49 49.70
CA GLY A 473 12.56 -39.34 48.86
C GLY A 473 11.38 -38.48 49.37
N GLU A 474 11.60 -37.47 50.24
CA GLU A 474 10.50 -36.80 50.94
C GLU A 474 10.64 -35.26 51.15
N LYS A 475 11.25 -34.52 50.22
CA LYS A 475 11.41 -33.04 50.35
C LYS A 475 10.77 -32.14 49.28
N LYS A 476 10.17 -32.68 48.21
CA LYS A 476 9.59 -31.85 47.13
C LYS A 476 8.13 -31.39 47.32
N ARG A 477 7.36 -31.95 48.26
CA ARG A 477 5.95 -31.53 48.49
C ARG A 477 5.78 -30.26 49.34
N LYS A 478 6.48 -30.12 50.48
CA LYS A 478 6.25 -29.00 51.43
C LYS A 478 6.45 -27.59 50.86
N ARG A 479 7.46 -27.38 50.01
CA ARG A 479 7.76 -26.06 49.41
C ARG A 479 6.65 -25.48 48.52
N HIS A 480 5.66 -26.28 48.11
CA HIS A 480 4.62 -25.84 47.18
C HIS A 480 3.31 -25.39 47.86
N GLU A 481 3.18 -25.57 49.17
CA GLU A 481 2.03 -25.12 49.98
C GLU A 481 2.32 -23.78 50.68
N GLU A 482 3.51 -23.61 51.26
CA GLU A 482 3.92 -22.38 51.98
C GLU A 482 3.75 -21.12 51.12
N GLN A 483 4.09 -21.18 49.82
CA GLN A 483 3.95 -20.06 48.88
C GLN A 483 2.49 -19.72 48.51
N LYS A 484 1.51 -20.61 48.75
CA LYS A 484 0.09 -20.31 48.48
C LYS A 484 -0.56 -19.50 49.60
N ASP A 485 -0.15 -19.70 50.85
CA ASP A 485 -0.77 -19.04 52.00
C ASP A 485 -0.27 -17.62 52.27
N GLU A 486 0.99 -17.30 51.92
CA GLU A 486 1.45 -15.90 51.92
C GLU A 486 0.64 -15.03 50.95
N LYS A 487 0.36 -15.54 49.74
CA LYS A 487 -0.38 -14.80 48.71
C LYS A 487 -1.83 -14.53 49.15
N LYS A 488 -2.50 -15.52 49.75
CA LYS A 488 -3.82 -15.35 50.37
C LYS A 488 -3.83 -14.38 51.56
N LYS A 489 -2.75 -14.29 52.34
CA LYS A 489 -2.63 -13.31 53.44
C LYS A 489 -2.51 -11.87 52.93
N LYS A 490 -1.79 -11.61 51.83
CA LYS A 490 -1.72 -10.27 51.22
C LYS A 490 -3.08 -9.80 50.68
N GLU A 491 -3.77 -10.63 49.88
CA GLU A 491 -5.08 -10.26 49.30
C GLU A 491 -6.16 -9.98 50.37
N LYS A 492 -6.11 -10.64 51.53
CA LYS A 492 -7.00 -10.34 52.66
C LYS A 492 -6.69 -9.03 53.37
N LYS A 493 -5.45 -8.53 53.31
CA LYS A 493 -5.08 -7.26 53.96
C LYS A 493 -5.54 -6.05 53.14
N GLU A 494 -5.27 -6.04 51.83
CA GLU A 494 -5.72 -4.97 50.93
C GLU A 494 -7.25 -4.84 50.87
N LYS A 495 -7.98 -5.97 50.93
CA LYS A 495 -9.45 -5.98 51.02
C LYS A 495 -10.02 -5.48 52.36
N LYS A 496 -9.19 -5.33 53.40
CA LYS A 496 -9.60 -4.70 54.66
C LYS A 496 -9.32 -3.19 54.65
N GLU A 497 -8.15 -2.79 54.19
CA GLU A 497 -7.76 -1.37 54.06
C GLU A 497 -8.65 -0.61 53.05
N LYS A 498 -9.19 -1.29 52.03
CA LYS A 498 -10.24 -0.76 51.12
C LYS A 498 -11.68 -0.80 51.68
N LYS A 499 -11.85 -1.02 52.99
CA LYS A 499 -13.17 -1.04 53.67
C LYS A 499 -13.23 -0.18 54.94
N GLU A 500 -12.13 0.50 55.25
CA GLU A 500 -11.97 1.49 56.32
C GLU A 500 -11.61 2.88 55.72
N LYS A 501 -11.87 3.04 54.41
CA LYS A 501 -11.91 4.27 53.59
C LYS A 501 -13.16 4.25 52.73
#